data_AF-A0A5M3Y273-F1
#
_entry.id   AF-A0A5M3Y273-F1
#
_cell.length_a   1.000
_cell.length_b   1.000
_cell.length_c   1.000
_cell.angle_alpha   90.00
_cell.angle_beta   90.00
_cell.angle_gamma   90.00
#
_symmetry.space_group_name_H-M   'P 1'
#
loop_
_entity.id
_entity.type
_entity.pdbx_description
1 polymer ?
#
loop_
_entity_poly.entity_id
_entity_poly.type
_entity_poly.pdbx_seq_one_letter_code
_entity_poly.pdbx_strand_id
1 'polypeptide(L)'
;MLAVAPGAAAAVLVVPVLAGFADHSEILPSLPVWESRGVKLLGFVLNVIWLVFCGIWMALGYVVAGIVCCVLIVTIPFGIAAFRIAGYVLWPFGRTTVAKPGAGAPSLVGNVIWVIFAGWWLALGHIITSVPLFVSIIGIPFGWANLKMIPISLMPLGREVVPTDRKFGQR
;
A
#
# COMPACT_ATOMS: atom_id res chain seq x y z
N MET A 1 26.43 28.44 -22.86
CA MET A 1 26.92 27.43 -21.88
C MET A 1 26.28 27.72 -20.54
N LEU A 2 25.13 27.11 -20.22
CA LEU A 2 24.54 27.17 -18.88
C LEU A 2 25.04 25.95 -18.09
N ALA A 3 25.66 26.20 -16.95
CA ALA A 3 26.13 25.18 -16.03
C ALA A 3 24.91 24.48 -15.40
N VAL A 4 24.71 23.21 -15.73
CA VAL A 4 23.81 22.31 -15.00
C VAL A 4 24.45 22.05 -13.64
N ALA A 5 23.87 22.61 -12.57
CA ALA A 5 24.34 22.38 -11.22
C ALA A 5 24.23 20.87 -10.87
N PRO A 6 25.28 20.24 -10.31
CA PRO A 6 25.33 18.80 -10.03
C PRO A 6 24.32 18.31 -8.97
N GLY A 7 23.52 19.20 -8.38
CA GLY A 7 22.45 18.85 -7.44
C GLY A 7 21.07 18.61 -8.06
N ALA A 8 20.82 19.04 -9.31
CA ALA A 8 19.50 18.95 -9.93
C ALA A 8 19.06 17.52 -10.25
N ALA A 9 19.99 16.64 -10.62
CA ALA A 9 19.69 15.24 -10.94
C ALA A 9 19.27 14.42 -9.70
N ALA A 10 19.83 14.73 -8.53
CA ALA A 10 19.42 14.11 -7.27
C ALA A 10 18.01 14.55 -6.86
N ALA A 11 17.67 15.83 -7.06
CA ALA A 11 16.32 16.34 -6.79
C ALA A 11 15.26 15.72 -7.72
N VAL A 12 15.57 15.47 -9.00
CA VAL A 12 14.60 14.89 -9.96
C VAL A 12 14.25 13.43 -9.66
N LEU A 13 15.12 12.67 -8.99
CA LEU A 13 14.82 11.29 -8.59
C LEU A 13 14.27 11.19 -7.17
N VAL A 14 14.70 12.08 -6.27
CA VAL A 14 14.29 12.06 -4.85
C VAL A 14 12.95 12.76 -4.64
N VAL A 15 12.67 13.86 -5.35
CA VAL A 15 11.42 14.62 -5.19
C VAL A 15 10.18 13.83 -5.64
N PRO A 16 10.16 13.06 -6.75
CA PRO A 16 8.98 12.26 -7.09
C PRO A 16 8.76 11.09 -6.13
N VAL A 17 9.85 10.49 -5.63
CA VAL A 17 9.83 9.39 -4.66
C VAL A 17 9.32 9.86 -3.29
N LEU A 18 9.64 11.09 -2.89
CA LEU A 18 9.09 11.73 -1.68
C LEU A 18 7.72 12.38 -1.93
N ALA A 19 7.42 12.86 -3.15
CA ALA A 19 6.14 13.48 -3.51
C ALA A 19 5.01 12.46 -3.67
N GLY A 20 5.32 11.18 -3.87
CA GLY A 20 4.37 10.06 -3.71
C GLY A 20 3.73 9.95 -2.31
N PHE A 21 4.10 10.84 -1.38
CA PHE A 21 3.57 10.95 -0.03
C PHE A 21 2.56 12.08 0.14
N ALA A 22 2.43 12.99 -0.82
CA ALA A 22 1.40 14.02 -0.85
C ALA A 22 0.27 13.59 -1.80
N ASP A 23 -0.96 13.93 -1.44
CA ASP A 23 -2.16 13.62 -2.21
C ASP A 23 -2.09 14.25 -3.62
N HIS A 24 -1.70 13.45 -4.61
CA HIS A 24 -1.59 13.88 -6.00
C HIS A 24 -2.95 14.30 -6.61
N SER A 25 -4.08 14.00 -5.95
CA SER A 25 -5.40 14.34 -6.47
C SER A 25 -5.66 15.85 -6.55
N GLU A 26 -4.94 16.67 -5.76
CA GLU A 26 -5.02 18.14 -5.83
C GLU A 26 -4.19 18.74 -6.97
N ILE A 27 -3.10 18.08 -7.38
CA ILE A 27 -2.15 18.57 -8.41
C ILE A 27 -2.56 18.11 -9.82
N LEU A 28 -3.18 16.92 -9.94
CA LEU A 28 -3.42 16.24 -11.22
C LEU A 28 -4.65 16.64 -12.07
N PRO A 29 -5.57 17.56 -11.69
CA PRO A 29 -6.66 17.93 -12.62
C PRO A 29 -6.18 18.64 -13.90
N SER A 30 -4.98 19.23 -13.91
CA SER A 30 -4.54 20.17 -14.95
C SER A 30 -3.22 19.81 -15.67
N LEU A 31 -2.56 18.69 -15.32
CA LEU A 31 -1.28 18.35 -15.96
C LEU A 31 -1.46 17.77 -17.38
N PRO A 32 -0.53 18.05 -18.31
CA PRO A 32 -0.56 17.51 -19.67
C PRO A 32 -0.62 15.98 -19.71
N VAL A 33 -1.27 15.41 -20.74
CA VAL A 33 -1.46 13.95 -20.90
C VAL A 33 -0.15 13.15 -20.87
N TRP A 34 0.96 13.71 -21.33
CA TRP A 34 2.26 13.02 -21.32
C TRP A 34 2.82 12.82 -19.89
N GLU A 35 2.55 13.75 -18.97
CA GLU A 35 2.92 13.65 -17.55
C GLU A 35 2.13 12.51 -16.87
N SER A 36 0.84 12.40 -17.19
CA SER A 36 -0.02 11.32 -16.68
C SER A 36 0.44 9.91 -17.12
N ARG A 37 1.05 9.79 -18.31
CA ARG A 37 1.66 8.54 -18.77
C ARG A 37 2.94 8.21 -18.00
N GLY A 38 3.76 9.23 -17.72
CA GLY A 38 4.96 9.11 -16.89
C GLY A 38 4.65 8.57 -15.49
N VAL A 39 3.62 9.12 -14.82
CA VAL A 39 3.21 8.68 -13.47
C VAL A 39 2.73 7.22 -13.46
N LYS A 40 1.99 6.78 -14.47
CA LYS A 40 1.55 5.37 -14.59
C LYS A 40 2.73 4.42 -14.81
N LEU A 41 3.68 4.81 -15.65
CA LEU A 41 4.89 4.04 -15.90
C LEU A 41 5.75 3.95 -14.62
N LEU A 42 5.91 5.06 -13.90
CA LEU A 42 6.63 5.09 -12.62
C LEU A 42 5.97 4.16 -11.61
N GLY A 43 4.65 4.23 -11.45
CA GLY A 43 3.90 3.32 -10.58
C GLY A 43 4.12 1.86 -10.95
N PHE A 44 4.12 1.52 -12.23
CA PHE A 44 4.42 0.16 -12.70
C PHE A 44 5.83 -0.29 -12.31
N VAL A 45 6.85 0.53 -12.57
CA VAL A 45 8.25 0.23 -12.23
C VAL A 45 8.42 0.05 -10.71
N LEU A 46 7.83 0.92 -9.90
CA LEU A 46 7.85 0.81 -8.44
C LEU A 46 7.19 -0.50 -7.95
N ASN A 47 6.07 -0.91 -8.57
CA ASN A 47 5.44 -2.20 -8.23
C ASN A 47 6.32 -3.40 -8.60
N VAL A 48 6.98 -3.37 -9.76
CA VAL A 48 7.91 -4.46 -10.16
C VAL A 48 9.08 -4.56 -9.20
N ILE A 49 9.70 -3.44 -8.85
CA ILE A 49 10.79 -3.41 -7.85
C ILE A 49 10.26 -3.96 -6.52
N TRP A 50 9.14 -3.43 -6.03
CA TRP A 50 8.52 -3.86 -4.78
C TRP A 50 8.26 -5.37 -4.72
N LEU A 51 7.73 -5.97 -5.79
CA LEU A 51 7.47 -7.41 -5.86
C LEU A 51 8.71 -8.25 -5.58
N VAL A 52 9.85 -7.86 -6.16
CA VAL A 52 11.12 -8.59 -6.01
C VAL A 52 11.68 -8.47 -4.60
N PHE A 53 11.57 -7.29 -3.97
CA PHE A 53 12.18 -7.06 -2.66
C PHE A 53 11.33 -7.54 -1.47
N CYS A 54 10.02 -7.28 -1.47
CA CYS A 54 9.17 -7.48 -0.29
C CYS A 54 7.74 -7.93 -0.61
N GLY A 55 7.17 -7.46 -1.72
CA GLY A 55 5.75 -7.59 -2.02
C GLY A 55 5.23 -9.02 -2.06
N ILE A 56 6.00 -9.95 -2.64
CA ILE A 56 5.61 -11.37 -2.70
C ILE A 56 5.53 -11.97 -1.29
N TRP A 57 6.53 -11.72 -0.45
CA TRP A 57 6.60 -12.26 0.91
C TRP A 57 5.43 -11.79 1.77
N MET A 58 5.15 -10.49 1.72
CA MET A 58 4.04 -9.94 2.48
C MET A 58 2.70 -10.43 1.93
N ALA A 59 2.50 -10.43 0.61
CA ALA A 59 1.27 -10.93 0.00
C ALA A 59 1.00 -12.40 0.38
N LEU A 60 2.03 -13.26 0.38
CA LEU A 60 1.93 -14.63 0.85
C LEU A 60 1.51 -14.71 2.32
N GLY A 61 2.06 -13.86 3.19
CA GLY A 61 1.63 -13.75 4.59
C GLY A 61 0.11 -13.51 4.72
N TYR A 62 -0.44 -12.59 3.93
CA TYR A 62 -1.90 -12.34 3.90
C TYR A 62 -2.69 -13.50 3.31
N VAL A 63 -2.18 -14.20 2.29
CA VAL A 63 -2.83 -15.40 1.74
C VAL A 63 -2.88 -16.50 2.79
N VAL A 64 -1.78 -16.74 3.50
CA VAL A 64 -1.75 -17.73 4.60
C VAL A 64 -2.73 -17.33 5.70
N ALA A 65 -2.75 -16.06 6.12
CA ALA A 65 -3.75 -15.56 7.08
C ALA A 65 -5.18 -15.79 6.59
N GLY A 66 -5.43 -15.53 5.31
CA GLY A 66 -6.72 -15.74 4.68
C GLY A 66 -7.15 -17.20 4.69
N ILE A 67 -6.25 -18.12 4.34
CA ILE A 67 -6.48 -19.56 4.36
C ILE A 67 -6.77 -20.02 5.79
N VAL A 68 -5.99 -19.59 6.78
CA VAL A 68 -6.22 -19.92 8.20
C VAL A 68 -7.62 -19.46 8.63
N CYS A 69 -8.03 -18.25 8.29
CA CYS A 69 -9.37 -17.76 8.58
C CYS A 69 -10.47 -18.55 7.84
N CYS A 70 -10.22 -19.00 6.61
CA CYS A 70 -11.17 -19.86 5.88
C CYS A 70 -11.30 -21.24 6.54
N VAL A 71 -10.20 -21.85 7.00
CA VAL A 71 -10.21 -23.15 7.68
C VAL A 71 -10.96 -23.09 9.01
N LEU A 72 -10.92 -21.96 9.70
CA LEU A 72 -11.67 -21.75 10.95
C LEU A 72 -13.19 -21.62 10.73
N ILE A 73 -13.67 -21.56 9.48
CA ILE A 73 -15.07 -21.44 8.98
C ILE A 73 -15.85 -20.23 9.52
N VAL A 74 -15.83 -20.02 10.83
CA VAL A 74 -16.44 -18.87 11.52
C VAL A 74 -15.82 -17.55 11.07
N THR A 75 -14.55 -17.56 10.60
CA THR A 75 -13.83 -16.35 10.19
C THR A 75 -13.70 -16.18 8.68
N ILE A 76 -14.54 -16.82 7.87
CA ILE A 76 -14.61 -16.60 6.41
C ILE A 76 -14.62 -15.12 5.97
N PRO A 77 -15.41 -14.18 6.56
CA PRO A 77 -15.38 -12.78 6.13
C PRO A 77 -14.01 -12.12 6.33
N PHE A 78 -13.24 -12.57 7.32
CA PHE A 78 -11.87 -12.13 7.54
C PHE A 78 -10.91 -12.66 6.49
N GLY A 79 -11.09 -13.92 6.08
CA GLY A 79 -10.31 -14.52 5.00
C GLY A 79 -10.46 -13.73 3.68
N ILE A 80 -11.69 -13.36 3.34
CA ILE A 80 -11.97 -12.52 2.15
C ILE A 80 -11.27 -11.16 2.27
N ALA A 81 -11.32 -10.53 3.43
CA ALA A 81 -10.64 -9.26 3.67
C ALA A 81 -9.10 -9.39 3.55
N ALA A 82 -8.54 -10.50 4.04
CA ALA A 82 -7.13 -10.83 3.94
C ALA A 82 -6.68 -11.03 2.49
N PHE A 83 -7.40 -11.81 1.69
CA PHE A 83 -7.08 -12.03 0.29
C PHE A 83 -7.16 -10.74 -0.55
N ARG A 84 -8.13 -9.88 -0.25
CA ARG A 84 -8.21 -8.56 -0.88
C ARG A 84 -6.98 -7.71 -0.54
N ILE A 85 -6.53 -7.72 0.71
CA ILE A 85 -5.32 -6.98 1.11
C ILE A 85 -4.07 -7.64 0.53
N ALA A 86 -4.03 -8.97 0.37
CA ALA A 86 -2.94 -9.65 -0.33
C ALA A 86 -2.76 -9.08 -1.76
N GLY A 87 -3.87 -8.89 -2.49
CA GLY A 87 -3.83 -8.27 -3.82
C GLY A 87 -3.40 -6.79 -3.82
N TYR A 88 -3.70 -6.05 -2.75
CA TYR A 88 -3.21 -4.67 -2.55
C TYR A 88 -1.71 -4.65 -2.24
N VAL A 89 -1.26 -5.50 -1.32
CA VAL A 89 0.15 -5.63 -0.91
C VAL A 89 1.01 -6.15 -2.06
N LEU A 90 0.48 -7.00 -2.93
CA LEU A 90 1.19 -7.46 -4.12
C LEU A 90 1.46 -6.31 -5.10
N TRP A 91 0.55 -5.33 -5.18
CA TRP A 91 0.62 -4.23 -6.14
C TRP A 91 0.12 -2.90 -5.53
N PRO A 92 0.91 -2.29 -4.64
CA PRO A 92 0.43 -1.18 -3.81
C PRO A 92 0.43 0.19 -4.50
N PHE A 93 1.36 0.45 -5.42
CA PHE A 93 1.48 1.79 -5.99
C PHE A 93 0.39 2.07 -7.01
N GLY A 94 -0.23 3.25 -6.91
CA GLY A 94 -1.43 3.64 -7.67
C GLY A 94 -2.74 3.20 -7.03
N ARG A 95 -2.70 2.65 -5.82
CA ARG A 95 -3.87 2.28 -5.01
C ARG A 95 -3.75 2.90 -3.62
N THR A 96 -4.89 3.17 -3.01
CA THR A 96 -4.98 3.65 -1.63
C THR A 96 -6.14 2.98 -0.91
N THR A 97 -6.12 3.02 0.42
CA THR A 97 -7.19 2.47 1.25
C THR A 97 -8.04 3.59 1.81
N VAL A 98 -9.35 3.55 1.57
CA VAL A 98 -10.31 4.52 2.13
C VAL A 98 -11.30 3.81 3.04
N ALA A 99 -11.95 4.58 3.92
CA ALA A 99 -13.01 4.06 4.78
C ALA A 99 -14.26 3.79 3.93
N LYS A 100 -14.83 2.59 4.08
CA LYS A 100 -16.05 2.20 3.38
C LYS A 100 -17.26 2.92 4.01
N PRO A 101 -18.11 3.60 3.21
CA PRO A 101 -19.36 4.17 3.72
C PRO A 101 -20.24 3.10 4.35
N GLY A 102 -20.73 3.33 5.57
CA GLY A 102 -21.53 2.36 6.33
C GLY A 102 -20.73 1.34 7.14
N ALA A 103 -19.40 1.46 7.19
CA ALA A 103 -18.60 0.74 8.19
C ALA A 103 -18.93 1.30 9.58
N GLY A 104 -19.57 0.48 10.42
CA GLY A 104 -19.99 0.84 11.78
C GLY A 104 -19.48 -0.13 12.84
N ALA A 105 -20.18 -0.20 13.98
CA ALA A 105 -19.82 -1.05 15.11
C ALA A 105 -19.47 -2.53 14.76
N PRO A 106 -20.13 -3.21 13.80
CA PRO A 106 -19.75 -4.56 13.42
C PRO A 106 -18.32 -4.69 12.86
N SER A 107 -17.84 -3.67 12.14
CA SER A 107 -16.47 -3.67 11.60
C SER A 107 -15.43 -3.49 12.70
N LEU A 108 -15.76 -2.71 13.75
CA LEU A 108 -14.90 -2.55 14.93
C LEU A 108 -14.77 -3.87 15.68
N VAL A 109 -15.89 -4.52 16.00
CA VAL A 109 -15.91 -5.82 16.71
C VAL A 109 -15.13 -6.86 15.93
N GLY A 110 -15.35 -6.94 14.62
CA GLY A 110 -14.58 -7.85 13.78
C GLY A 110 -13.08 -7.51 13.80
N ASN A 111 -12.69 -6.24 13.68
CA ASN A 111 -11.27 -5.85 13.74
C ASN A 111 -10.60 -6.25 15.06
N VAL A 112 -11.31 -6.20 16.20
CA VAL A 112 -10.79 -6.68 17.49
C VAL A 112 -10.48 -8.19 17.43
N ILE A 113 -11.43 -8.99 16.93
CA ILE A 113 -11.24 -10.44 16.73
C ILE A 113 -10.05 -10.68 15.80
N TRP A 114 -10.01 -9.98 14.67
CA TRP A 114 -8.94 -10.07 13.70
C TRP A 114 -7.56 -9.78 14.31
N VAL A 115 -7.41 -8.70 15.08
CA VAL A 115 -6.11 -8.35 15.68
C VAL A 115 -5.58 -9.47 16.56
N ILE A 116 -6.44 -10.18 17.29
CA ILE A 116 -6.05 -11.28 18.17
C ILE A 116 -5.55 -12.50 17.36
N PHE A 117 -6.26 -12.88 16.30
CA PHE A 117 -5.94 -14.09 15.53
C PHE A 117 -4.94 -13.89 14.38
N ALA A 118 -5.00 -12.73 13.72
CA ALA A 118 -4.45 -12.50 12.38
C ALA A 118 -3.63 -11.19 12.26
N GLY A 119 -4.15 -10.10 12.79
CA GLY A 119 -3.64 -8.76 12.49
C GLY A 119 -2.26 -8.47 13.06
N TRP A 120 -1.96 -8.94 14.28
CA TRP A 120 -0.71 -8.57 14.96
C TRP A 120 0.54 -9.19 14.32
N TRP A 121 0.48 -10.45 13.86
CA TRP A 121 1.62 -11.09 13.19
C TRP A 121 1.86 -10.54 11.79
N LEU A 122 0.80 -10.16 11.07
CA LEU A 122 0.95 -9.45 9.79
C LEU A 122 1.57 -8.06 9.98
N ALA A 123 1.14 -7.32 11.00
CA ALA A 123 1.74 -6.04 11.36
C ALA A 123 3.22 -6.18 11.74
N LEU A 124 3.57 -7.19 12.53
CA LEU A 124 4.97 -7.52 12.82
C LEU A 124 5.74 -7.90 11.55
N GLY A 125 5.12 -8.67 10.64
CA GLY A 125 5.70 -8.98 9.33
C GLY A 125 6.09 -7.72 8.56
N HIS A 126 5.22 -6.70 8.53
CA HIS A 126 5.53 -5.40 7.93
C HIS A 126 6.70 -4.70 8.65
N ILE A 127 6.74 -4.70 9.99
CA ILE A 127 7.85 -4.07 10.72
C ILE A 127 9.17 -4.78 10.40
N ILE A 128 9.20 -6.11 10.49
CA ILE A 128 10.40 -6.93 10.28
C ILE A 128 10.92 -6.78 8.85
N THR A 129 10.02 -6.82 7.84
CA THR A 129 10.41 -6.67 6.43
C THR A 129 10.79 -5.24 6.07
N SER A 130 10.34 -4.23 6.82
CA SER A 130 10.77 -2.84 6.62
C SER A 130 12.21 -2.56 7.08
N VAL A 131 12.71 -3.25 8.11
CA VAL A 131 14.08 -3.06 8.60
C VAL A 131 15.15 -3.25 7.51
N PRO A 132 15.20 -4.38 6.77
CA PRO A 132 16.20 -4.56 5.71
C PRO A 132 16.01 -3.58 4.54
N LEU A 133 14.77 -3.13 4.27
CA LEU A 133 14.52 -2.14 3.22
C LEU A 133 15.16 -0.79 3.56
N PHE A 134 15.17 -0.38 4.83
CA PHE A 134 15.81 0.88 5.24
C PHE A 134 17.34 0.89 5.15
N VAL A 135 17.99 -0.27 4.99
CA VAL A 135 19.46 -0.35 4.89
C VAL A 135 19.98 0.26 3.58
N SER A 136 19.16 0.33 2.54
CA SER A 136 19.55 0.88 1.25
C SER A 136 18.85 2.19 0.94
N ILE A 137 19.54 3.12 0.27
CA ILE A 137 18.95 4.41 -0.16
C ILE A 137 17.71 4.18 -1.04
N ILE A 138 17.77 3.16 -1.92
CA ILE A 138 16.66 2.77 -2.80
C ILE A 138 15.50 2.15 -2.01
N GLY A 139 15.80 1.41 -0.94
CA GLY A 139 14.81 0.69 -0.13
C GLY A 139 14.06 1.56 0.88
N ILE A 140 14.61 2.72 1.29
CA ILE A 140 13.93 3.68 2.19
C ILE A 140 12.47 3.98 1.78
N PRO A 141 12.15 4.36 0.53
CA PRO A 141 10.77 4.60 0.12
C PRO A 141 9.89 3.36 0.22
N PHE A 142 10.43 2.18 -0.09
CA PHE A 142 9.69 0.91 0.01
C PHE A 142 9.46 0.50 1.47
N GLY A 143 10.45 0.67 2.34
CA GLY A 143 10.33 0.42 3.78
C GLY A 143 9.21 1.27 4.39
N TRP A 144 9.11 2.52 3.97
CA TRP A 144 8.01 3.39 4.40
C TRP A 144 6.66 3.00 3.81
N ALA A 145 6.60 2.67 2.51
CA ALA A 145 5.38 2.16 1.88
C ALA A 145 4.85 0.92 2.60
N ASN A 146 5.74 0.02 3.02
CA ASN A 146 5.42 -1.17 3.78
C ASN A 146 4.87 -0.86 5.18
N LEU A 147 5.49 0.07 5.92
CA LEU A 147 4.98 0.50 7.23
C LEU A 147 3.61 1.18 7.13
N LYS A 148 3.36 1.95 6.07
CA LYS A 148 2.05 2.58 5.81
C LYS A 148 0.91 1.56 5.65
N MET A 149 1.21 0.29 5.39
CA MET A 149 0.19 -0.76 5.29
C MET A 149 -0.21 -1.33 6.66
N ILE A 150 0.57 -1.11 7.73
CA ILE A 150 0.26 -1.65 9.06
C ILE A 150 -1.17 -1.33 9.54
N PRO A 151 -1.70 -0.09 9.38
CA PRO A 151 -3.07 0.19 9.81
C PRO A 151 -4.12 -0.66 9.09
N ILE A 152 -3.95 -0.93 7.78
CA ILE A 152 -4.86 -1.80 7.04
C ILE A 152 -4.66 -3.28 7.41
N SER A 153 -3.44 -3.68 7.80
CA SER A 153 -3.16 -5.02 8.37
C SER A 153 -3.87 -5.25 9.68
N LEU A 154 -3.92 -4.24 10.56
CA LEU A 154 -4.55 -4.34 11.88
C LEU A 154 -6.06 -4.20 11.79
N MET A 155 -6.56 -3.35 10.90
CA MET A 155 -7.98 -3.04 10.78
C MET A 155 -8.49 -3.23 9.34
N PRO A 156 -8.58 -4.48 8.87
CA PRO A 156 -8.95 -4.77 7.48
C PRO A 156 -10.44 -4.53 7.18
N LEU A 157 -11.31 -4.64 8.18
CA LEU A 157 -12.76 -4.48 8.01
C LEU A 157 -13.13 -3.00 7.96
N GLY A 158 -14.13 -2.68 7.13
CA GLY A 158 -14.59 -1.31 6.94
C GLY A 158 -13.68 -0.45 6.06
N ARG A 159 -12.71 -1.07 5.38
CA ARG A 159 -11.83 -0.41 4.41
C ARG A 159 -12.05 -0.98 3.01
N GLU A 160 -11.84 -0.15 2.01
CA GLU A 160 -11.82 -0.54 0.59
C GLU A 160 -10.54 -0.05 -0.07
N VAL A 161 -10.06 -0.81 -1.06
CA VAL A 161 -8.86 -0.48 -1.85
C VAL A 161 -9.36 0.15 -3.15
N VAL A 162 -8.97 1.40 -3.39
CA VAL A 162 -9.40 2.18 -4.55
C VAL A 162 -8.19 2.69 -5.34
N PRO A 163 -8.34 2.94 -6.65
CA PRO A 163 -7.31 3.63 -7.43
C PRO A 163 -7.06 5.05 -6.88
N THR A 164 -5.81 5.50 -6.90
CA THR A 164 -5.44 6.85 -6.41
C THR A 164 -5.95 7.97 -7.32
N ASP A 165 -6.28 7.69 -8.59
CA ASP A 165 -6.84 8.64 -9.55
C ASP A 165 -8.38 8.75 -9.47
N ARG A 166 -9.02 8.04 -8.53
CA ARG A 166 -10.46 8.12 -8.31
C ARG A 166 -10.83 9.53 -7.81
N LYS A 167 -11.63 10.25 -8.60
CA LYS A 167 -12.16 11.57 -8.22
C LYS A 167 -13.03 11.46 -6.96
N PHE A 168 -12.82 12.34 -5.98
CA PHE A 168 -13.68 12.46 -4.79
C PHE A 168 -15.15 12.60 -5.22
N GLY A 169 -16.02 11.69 -4.75
CA GLY A 169 -17.47 11.74 -4.99
C GLY A 169 -18.06 10.77 -6.02
N GLN A 170 -17.24 10.01 -6.77
CA GLN A 170 -17.76 8.95 -7.64
C GLN A 170 -17.98 7.65 -6.84
N ARG A 171 -19.24 7.39 -6.46
CA ARG A 171 -19.69 6.16 -5.79
C ARG A 171 -19.78 5.00 -6.77
#